data_AF-T1JY48-F1
#
_entry.id   AF-T1JY48-F1
#
_cell.length_a   1.000
_cell.length_b   1.000
_cell.length_c   1.000
_cell.angle_alpha   90.00
_cell.angle_beta   90.00
_cell.angle_gamma   90.00
#
_symmetry.space_group_name_H-M   'P 1'
#
loop_
_entity.id
_entity.type
_entity.pdbx_description
1 polymer ?
#
loop_
_entity_poly.entity_id
_entity_poly.type
_entity_poly.pdbx_seq_one_letter_code
_entity_poly.pdbx_strand_id
1 'polypeptide(L)'
;MNNSFDISSIFMVIVNKKSQKSQKSKKSSYLLLAVLLLLTASIGSFTMFNAYQNILPAKTLREKNVCVLQFLIGMAIILAYFSLVFLCDWKRCVEFIEIWSQTGLQHDQEIINYIKSERKKYRLIITILVVVFAVTVVLFNPRYGQRLHQMSVYQLIAVISISFSYPALFSLVFDFPLQFSLIICTVFIRVNQRLEHLIEHSESIDGNIKSIRFMHSVGSQLTLKADQFIRYFTAVNYFIMISFMLINLYSIIFLSESLSDYFAGIGLQFVVISMTAIFTYYAIKINHLASKGFHHAYQLTFAENCPSSFAETSLLIYRMGRNDIGLTFANLFTITASFVTSLVTLCITIILAFPTIKSQF
;
A
#
# COMPACT_ATOMS: atom_id res chain seq x y z
N MET A 1 -7.34 24.68 23.07
CA MET A 1 -7.70 24.49 21.65
C MET A 1 -7.56 23.01 21.32
N ASN A 2 -8.67 22.33 21.05
CA ASN A 2 -8.69 20.90 20.73
C ASN A 2 -8.22 20.71 19.28
N ASN A 3 -6.92 20.54 19.07
CA ASN A 3 -6.38 20.12 17.76
C ASN A 3 -6.67 18.63 17.60
N SER A 4 -7.92 18.28 17.27
CA SER A 4 -8.25 16.92 16.87
C SER A 4 -7.38 16.56 15.66
N PHE A 5 -6.56 15.53 15.81
CA PHE A 5 -5.72 14.97 14.77
C PHE A 5 -6.60 14.61 13.56
N ASP A 6 -6.61 15.50 12.57
CA ASP A 6 -7.39 15.31 11.35
C ASP A 6 -6.59 14.36 10.46
N ILE A 7 -6.91 13.08 10.53
CA ILE A 7 -6.34 12.05 9.68
C ILE A 7 -6.88 12.33 8.28
N SER A 8 -6.19 13.20 7.53
CA SER A 8 -6.63 13.74 6.22
C SER A 8 -6.54 12.73 5.07
N SER A 9 -6.85 11.47 5.33
CA SER A 9 -7.34 10.58 4.29
C SER A 9 -8.84 10.85 4.17
N ILE A 10 -9.32 11.05 2.94
CA ILE A 10 -10.76 11.19 2.66
C ILE A 10 -11.57 10.06 3.34
N PHE A 11 -10.98 8.86 3.44
CA PHE A 11 -11.57 7.69 4.09
C PHE A 11 -11.65 7.82 5.63
N MET A 12 -10.68 8.46 6.27
CA MET A 12 -10.65 8.61 7.73
C MET A 12 -11.53 9.79 8.21
N VAL A 13 -11.67 10.83 7.38
CA VAL A 13 -12.67 11.90 7.57
C VAL A 13 -14.09 11.33 7.56
N ILE A 14 -14.31 10.31 6.74
CA ILE A 14 -15.59 9.60 6.62
C ILE A 14 -15.95 8.78 7.86
N VAL A 15 -14.98 8.16 8.55
CA VAL A 15 -15.30 7.24 9.66
C VAL A 15 -15.51 7.98 10.99
N ASN A 16 -15.08 9.24 11.12
CA ASN A 16 -15.15 9.96 12.40
C ASN A 16 -16.58 10.37 12.80
N LYS A 17 -17.25 9.48 13.54
CA LYS A 17 -18.68 9.55 13.90
C LYS A 17 -19.01 10.64 14.94
N LYS A 18 -18.05 11.09 15.76
CA LYS A 18 -18.33 11.79 17.04
C LYS A 18 -18.62 13.30 17.03
N SER A 19 -18.52 14.04 15.91
CA SER A 19 -18.93 15.46 15.90
C SER A 19 -20.39 15.63 15.43
N GLN A 20 -21.29 15.98 16.36
CA GLN A 20 -22.71 16.28 16.13
C GLN A 20 -22.96 17.57 15.34
N LYS A 21 -22.01 18.51 15.30
CA LYS A 21 -22.14 19.78 14.55
C LYS A 21 -21.89 19.66 13.03
N SER A 22 -21.54 18.47 12.53
CA SER A 22 -21.03 18.27 11.16
C SER A 22 -21.87 17.29 10.31
N GLN A 23 -23.19 17.19 10.55
CA GLN A 23 -24.02 16.24 9.78
C GLN A 23 -24.20 16.65 8.30
N LYS A 24 -24.16 17.97 7.99
CA LYS A 24 -24.22 18.49 6.61
C LYS A 24 -22.88 18.30 5.86
N SER A 25 -21.75 18.53 6.53
CA SER A 25 -20.41 18.34 5.94
C SER A 25 -20.10 16.85 5.70
N LYS A 26 -20.53 15.95 6.60
CA LYS A 26 -20.43 14.50 6.41
C LYS A 26 -21.11 14.01 5.12
N LYS A 27 -22.37 14.40 4.88
CA LYS A 27 -23.10 14.03 3.65
C LYS A 27 -22.35 14.49 2.39
N SER A 28 -21.72 15.67 2.44
CA SER A 28 -20.90 16.19 1.34
C SER A 28 -19.64 15.34 1.11
N SER A 29 -18.95 14.89 2.17
CA SER A 29 -17.75 14.05 2.04
C SER A 29 -18.04 12.65 1.51
N TYR A 30 -19.14 12.02 1.94
CA TYR A 30 -19.57 10.73 1.38
C TYR A 30 -19.95 10.85 -0.09
N LEU A 31 -20.67 11.91 -0.44
CA LEU A 31 -21.05 12.17 -1.83
C LEU A 31 -19.80 12.44 -2.69
N LEU A 32 -18.84 13.20 -2.18
CA LEU A 32 -17.58 13.46 -2.88
C LEU A 32 -16.75 12.18 -3.07
N LEU A 33 -16.65 11.33 -2.04
CA LEU A 33 -15.99 10.02 -2.19
C LEU A 33 -16.74 9.14 -3.19
N ALA A 34 -18.07 9.06 -3.12
CA ALA A 34 -18.86 8.26 -4.06
C ALA A 34 -18.68 8.75 -5.51
N VAL A 35 -18.67 10.07 -5.73
CA VAL A 35 -18.39 10.67 -7.05
C VAL A 35 -16.97 10.34 -7.52
N LEU A 36 -15.97 10.50 -6.65
CA LEU A 36 -14.58 10.19 -6.99
C LEU A 36 -14.41 8.71 -7.33
N LEU A 37 -15.03 7.83 -6.56
CA LEU A 37 -15.00 6.40 -6.80
C LEU A 37 -15.78 6.00 -8.08
N LEU A 38 -16.94 6.59 -8.34
CA LEU A 38 -17.69 6.35 -9.58
C LEU A 38 -16.93 6.85 -10.82
N LEU A 39 -16.25 7.99 -10.69
CA LEU A 39 -15.37 8.53 -11.72
C LEU A 39 -14.17 7.60 -11.96
N THR A 40 -13.57 7.01 -10.90
CA THR A 40 -12.53 5.99 -11.07
C THR A 40 -13.02 4.77 -11.83
N ALA A 41 -14.18 4.22 -11.45
CA ALA A 41 -14.76 3.06 -12.12
C ALA A 41 -15.09 3.36 -13.59
N SER A 42 -15.58 4.56 -13.88
CA SER A 42 -15.90 5.01 -15.25
C SER A 42 -14.63 5.12 -16.10
N ILE A 43 -13.55 5.72 -15.56
CA ILE A 43 -12.25 5.81 -16.24
C ILE A 43 -11.65 4.41 -16.48
N GLY A 44 -11.70 3.53 -15.49
CA GLY A 44 -11.23 2.14 -15.62
C GLY A 44 -12.01 1.40 -16.72
N SER A 45 -13.33 1.51 -16.72
CA SER A 45 -14.21 0.89 -17.73
C SER A 45 -13.97 1.44 -19.14
N PHE A 46 -13.81 2.77 -19.27
CA PHE A 46 -13.47 3.40 -20.54
C PHE A 46 -12.10 2.93 -21.07
N THR A 47 -11.12 2.77 -20.17
CA THR A 47 -9.78 2.29 -20.51
C THR A 47 -9.82 0.84 -21.00
N MET A 48 -10.58 -0.03 -20.32
CA MET A 48 -10.80 -1.41 -20.77
C MET A 48 -11.54 -1.48 -22.10
N PHE A 49 -12.59 -0.68 -22.28
CA PHE A 49 -13.35 -0.65 -23.52
C PHE A 49 -12.48 -0.21 -24.69
N ASN A 50 -11.69 0.85 -24.50
CA ASN A 50 -10.73 1.28 -25.51
C ASN A 50 -9.71 0.19 -25.81
N ALA A 51 -9.13 -0.44 -24.78
CA ALA A 51 -8.19 -1.54 -24.97
C ALA A 51 -8.82 -2.69 -25.79
N TYR A 52 -10.07 -3.06 -25.49
CA TYR A 52 -10.81 -4.08 -26.20
C TYR A 52 -11.09 -3.69 -27.67
N GLN A 53 -11.57 -2.47 -27.93
CA GLN A 53 -11.79 -1.99 -29.30
C GLN A 53 -10.49 -1.97 -30.12
N ASN A 54 -9.36 -1.73 -29.44
CA ASN A 54 -8.05 -1.62 -30.07
C ASN A 54 -7.33 -2.96 -30.26
N ILE A 55 -7.73 -4.02 -29.54
CA ILE A 55 -7.08 -5.34 -29.65
C ILE A 55 -7.40 -6.05 -30.96
N LEU A 56 -8.63 -5.86 -31.47
CA LEU A 56 -9.13 -6.45 -32.72
C LEU A 56 -8.39 -5.92 -33.97
N PRO A 57 -8.22 -4.60 -34.15
CA PRO A 57 -7.47 -4.05 -35.29
C PRO A 57 -5.95 -4.10 -35.13
N ALA A 58 -5.43 -4.49 -33.96
CA ALA A 58 -3.99 -4.55 -33.70
C ALA A 58 -3.31 -5.57 -34.62
N LYS A 59 -2.34 -5.12 -35.41
CA LYS A 59 -1.64 -5.93 -36.41
C LYS A 59 -0.42 -6.62 -35.81
N THR A 60 0.25 -5.97 -34.86
CA THR A 60 1.47 -6.49 -34.25
C THR A 60 1.18 -7.11 -32.87
N LEU A 61 1.97 -8.11 -32.48
CA LEU A 61 1.90 -8.71 -31.14
C LEU A 61 2.14 -7.67 -30.04
N ARG A 62 2.98 -6.67 -30.34
CA ARG A 62 3.27 -5.54 -29.46
C ARG A 62 2.05 -4.66 -29.22
N GLU A 63 1.33 -4.26 -30.27
CA GLU A 63 0.10 -3.48 -30.13
C GLU A 63 -0.95 -4.23 -29.29
N LYS A 64 -1.07 -5.54 -29.51
CA LYS A 64 -1.93 -6.41 -28.68
C LYS A 64 -1.49 -6.41 -27.22
N ASN A 65 -0.19 -6.50 -26.96
CA ASN A 65 0.35 -6.48 -25.59
C ASN A 65 0.07 -5.15 -24.87
N VAL A 66 0.22 -4.03 -25.57
CA VAL A 66 -0.15 -2.70 -25.03
C VAL A 66 -1.64 -2.64 -24.70
N CYS A 67 -2.51 -3.20 -25.55
CA CYS A 67 -3.94 -3.30 -25.27
C CYS A 67 -4.21 -4.19 -24.04
N VAL A 68 -3.53 -5.33 -23.91
CA VAL A 68 -3.65 -6.20 -22.72
C VAL A 68 -3.21 -5.47 -21.45
N LEU A 69 -2.09 -4.73 -21.49
CA LEU A 69 -1.63 -3.92 -20.36
C LEU A 69 -2.64 -2.84 -19.99
N GLN A 70 -3.22 -2.13 -20.97
CA GLN A 70 -4.29 -1.15 -20.73
C GLN A 70 -5.55 -1.79 -20.16
N PHE A 71 -5.90 -2.99 -20.63
CA PHE A 71 -7.03 -3.74 -20.11
C PHE A 71 -6.81 -4.16 -18.65
N LEU A 72 -5.62 -4.68 -18.31
CA LEU A 72 -5.25 -5.05 -16.95
C LEU A 72 -5.22 -3.85 -16.02
N ILE A 73 -4.73 -2.72 -16.51
CA ILE A 73 -4.78 -1.42 -15.83
C ILE A 73 -6.23 -1.04 -15.49
N GLY A 74 -7.15 -1.09 -16.47
CA GLY A 74 -8.54 -0.73 -16.23
C GLY A 74 -9.24 -1.72 -15.30
N MET A 75 -8.97 -3.02 -15.45
CA MET A 75 -9.40 -4.07 -14.52
C MET A 75 -8.90 -3.81 -13.11
N ALA A 76 -7.65 -3.37 -12.96
CA ALA A 76 -7.05 -3.09 -11.66
C ALA A 76 -7.80 -2.00 -10.91
N ILE A 77 -8.17 -0.92 -11.61
CA ILE A 77 -8.96 0.16 -11.01
C ILE A 77 -10.33 -0.34 -10.59
N ILE A 78 -11.03 -1.06 -11.47
CA ILE A 78 -12.37 -1.55 -11.17
C ILE A 78 -12.33 -2.53 -10.00
N LEU A 79 -11.36 -3.45 -9.98
CA LEU A 79 -11.19 -4.39 -8.88
C LEU A 79 -10.78 -3.71 -7.58
N ALA A 80 -9.94 -2.67 -7.63
CA ALA A 80 -9.59 -1.89 -6.45
C ALA A 80 -10.80 -1.12 -5.90
N TYR A 81 -11.63 -0.53 -6.77
CA TYR A 81 -12.91 0.07 -6.41
C TYR A 81 -13.86 -0.96 -5.80
N PHE A 82 -14.08 -2.08 -6.49
CA PHE A 82 -14.96 -3.16 -6.05
C PHE A 82 -14.50 -3.71 -4.69
N SER A 83 -13.19 -3.91 -4.52
CA SER A 83 -12.61 -4.35 -3.25
C SER A 83 -12.88 -3.34 -2.13
N LEU A 84 -12.67 -2.05 -2.38
CA LEU A 84 -12.90 -0.98 -1.41
C LEU A 84 -14.38 -0.84 -0.99
N VAL A 85 -15.31 -1.00 -1.92
CA VAL A 85 -16.74 -0.81 -1.65
C VAL A 85 -17.37 -2.08 -1.06
N PHE A 86 -17.05 -3.25 -1.60
CA PHE A 86 -17.76 -4.48 -1.31
C PHE A 86 -16.97 -5.49 -0.47
N LEU A 87 -15.63 -5.55 -0.60
CA LEU A 87 -14.81 -6.54 0.12
C LEU A 87 -14.25 -6.01 1.44
N CYS A 88 -14.03 -4.70 1.54
CA CYS A 88 -13.52 -4.07 2.74
C CYS A 88 -14.61 -3.97 3.82
N ASP A 89 -14.42 -4.67 4.94
CA ASP A 89 -15.34 -4.62 6.09
C ASP A 89 -15.14 -3.32 6.88
N TRP A 90 -15.92 -2.30 6.55
CA TRP A 90 -15.88 -0.98 7.20
C TRP A 90 -16.08 -1.03 8.72
N LYS A 91 -16.72 -2.08 9.25
CA LYS A 91 -16.79 -2.29 10.71
C LYS A 91 -15.40 -2.47 11.31
N ARG A 92 -14.50 -3.19 10.63
CA ARG A 92 -13.10 -3.38 11.06
C ARG A 92 -12.29 -2.08 11.03
N CYS A 93 -12.58 -1.21 10.07
CA CYS A 93 -11.99 0.13 10.05
C CYS A 93 -12.43 0.96 11.27
N VAL A 94 -13.72 0.92 11.64
CA VAL A 94 -14.21 1.57 12.87
C VAL A 94 -13.52 0.99 14.12
N GLU A 95 -13.47 -0.34 14.24
CA GLU A 95 -12.78 -1.03 15.33
C GLU A 95 -11.30 -0.64 15.40
N PHE A 96 -10.62 -0.52 14.25
CA PHE A 96 -9.23 -0.06 14.18
C PHE A 96 -9.07 1.35 14.77
N ILE A 97 -9.93 2.29 14.41
CA ILE A 97 -9.87 3.68 14.92
C ILE A 97 -10.13 3.72 16.42
N GLU A 98 -11.08 2.93 16.89
CA GLU A 98 -11.40 2.84 18.32
C GLU A 98 -10.19 2.33 19.11
N ILE A 99 -9.58 1.22 18.68
CA ILE A 99 -8.38 0.67 19.33
C ILE A 99 -7.23 1.68 19.25
N TRP A 100 -7.06 2.38 18.12
CA TRP A 100 -6.03 3.42 17.98
C TRP A 100 -6.23 4.53 19.02
N SER A 101 -7.46 4.96 19.25
CA SER A 101 -7.77 5.99 20.24
C SER A 101 -7.44 5.56 21.68
N GLN A 102 -7.51 4.25 21.98
CA GLN A 102 -7.15 3.69 23.28
C GLN A 102 -5.64 3.73 23.55
N THR A 103 -4.80 3.84 22.52
CA THR A 103 -3.33 3.92 22.70
C THR A 103 -2.87 5.21 23.38
N GLY A 104 -3.67 6.28 23.31
CA GLY A 104 -3.28 7.62 23.75
C GLY A 104 -2.22 8.31 22.86
N LEU A 105 -1.64 7.59 21.89
CA LEU A 105 -0.58 8.12 21.01
C LEU A 105 -1.07 9.22 20.07
N GLN A 106 -2.38 9.34 19.88
CA GLN A 106 -3.02 10.45 19.16
C GLN A 106 -2.85 11.82 19.85
N HIS A 107 -2.42 11.85 21.11
CA HIS A 107 -2.14 13.07 21.87
C HIS A 107 -0.62 13.32 22.03
N ASP A 108 0.21 12.37 21.62
CA ASP A 108 1.67 12.49 21.67
C ASP A 108 2.14 13.32 20.46
N GLN A 109 2.59 14.54 20.71
CA GLN A 109 2.97 15.49 19.67
C GLN A 109 4.16 14.99 18.83
N GLU A 110 5.09 14.23 19.43
CA GLU A 110 6.25 13.68 18.73
C GLU A 110 5.80 12.61 17.73
N ILE A 111 4.92 11.70 18.15
CA ILE A 111 4.35 10.66 17.29
C ILE A 111 3.52 11.28 16.16
N ILE A 112 2.73 12.30 16.46
CA ILE A 112 1.95 13.04 15.45
C ILE A 112 2.89 13.67 14.40
N ASN A 113 3.96 14.32 14.85
CA ASN A 113 4.94 14.95 13.97
C ASN A 113 5.67 13.91 13.12
N TYR A 114 6.02 12.75 13.71
CA TYR A 114 6.60 11.62 13.00
C TYR A 114 5.66 11.11 11.90
N ILE A 115 4.39 10.83 12.22
CA ILE A 115 3.40 10.36 11.24
C ILE A 115 3.25 11.36 10.08
N LYS A 116 3.17 12.66 10.39
CA LYS A 116 3.08 13.72 9.37
C LYS A 116 4.31 13.77 8.47
N SER A 117 5.50 13.66 9.06
CA SER A 117 6.77 13.66 8.34
C SER A 117 6.88 12.45 7.40
N GLU A 118 6.66 11.25 7.91
CA GLU A 118 6.70 10.02 7.10
C GLU A 118 5.64 10.01 6.00
N ARG A 119 4.44 10.51 6.31
CA ARG A 119 3.37 10.71 5.32
C ARG A 119 3.79 11.63 4.20
N LYS A 120 4.41 12.77 4.53
CA LYS A 120 4.91 13.71 3.52
C LYS A 120 5.96 13.05 2.63
N LYS A 121 6.87 12.27 3.21
CA LYS A 121 7.94 11.56 2.46
C LYS A 121 7.36 10.57 1.45
N TYR A 122 6.53 9.61 1.89
CA TYR A 122 6.01 8.62 0.94
C TYR A 122 5.06 9.23 -0.08
N ARG A 123 4.25 10.24 0.29
CA ARG A 123 3.38 10.94 -0.67
C ARG A 123 4.18 11.70 -1.72
N LEU A 124 5.29 12.32 -1.33
CA LEU A 124 6.20 12.96 -2.29
C LEU A 124 6.73 11.94 -3.30
N ILE A 125 7.18 10.78 -2.83
CA ILE A 125 7.67 9.70 -3.70
C ILE A 125 6.54 9.23 -4.64
N ILE A 126 5.35 8.98 -4.12
CA ILE A 126 4.17 8.59 -4.92
C ILE A 126 3.87 9.65 -5.99
N THR A 127 3.87 10.94 -5.64
CA THR A 127 3.64 12.02 -6.61
C THR A 127 4.70 12.04 -7.70
N ILE A 128 5.98 11.84 -7.37
CA ILE A 128 7.05 11.74 -8.36
C ILE A 128 6.79 10.55 -9.30
N LEU A 129 6.43 9.39 -8.76
CA LEU A 129 6.10 8.20 -9.56
C LEU A 129 4.88 8.40 -10.47
N VAL A 130 3.87 9.13 -9.99
CA VAL A 130 2.68 9.52 -10.79
C VAL A 130 3.08 10.42 -11.96
N VAL A 131 3.95 11.40 -11.74
CA VAL A 131 4.48 12.28 -12.80
C VAL A 131 5.29 11.48 -13.80
N VAL A 132 6.21 10.61 -13.33
CA VAL A 132 7.00 9.75 -14.21
C VAL A 132 6.10 8.88 -15.06
N PHE A 133 5.09 8.23 -14.47
CA PHE A 133 4.11 7.43 -15.20
C PHE A 133 3.39 8.24 -16.29
N ALA A 134 2.86 9.42 -15.92
CA ALA A 134 2.12 10.27 -16.85
C ALA A 134 3.00 10.71 -18.02
N VAL A 135 4.24 11.13 -17.75
CA VAL A 135 5.23 11.52 -18.77
C VAL A 135 5.56 10.33 -19.67
N THR A 136 5.82 9.15 -19.11
CA THR A 136 6.13 7.95 -19.90
C THR A 136 4.96 7.57 -20.82
N VAL A 137 3.72 7.62 -20.32
CA VAL A 137 2.53 7.32 -21.13
C VAL A 137 2.31 8.36 -22.22
N VAL A 138 2.54 9.66 -21.95
CA VAL A 138 2.33 10.72 -22.95
C VAL A 138 3.39 10.67 -24.05
N LEU A 139 4.68 10.57 -23.68
CA LEU A 139 5.77 10.66 -24.63
C LEU A 139 5.90 9.41 -25.51
N PHE A 140 5.62 8.23 -24.97
CA PHE A 140 5.96 6.97 -25.63
C PHE A 140 4.76 6.17 -26.12
N ASN A 141 3.54 6.69 -26.01
CA ASN A 141 2.41 6.04 -26.64
C ASN A 141 2.49 6.23 -28.16
N PRO A 142 2.58 5.16 -28.96
CA PRO A 142 2.79 5.24 -30.40
C PRO A 142 1.69 6.04 -31.13
N ARG A 143 0.48 6.11 -30.56
CA ARG A 143 -0.63 6.90 -31.10
C ARG A 143 -0.50 8.40 -30.86
N TYR A 144 0.14 8.79 -29.75
CA TYR A 144 0.36 10.19 -29.40
C TYR A 144 1.70 10.69 -29.95
N GLY A 145 2.77 9.89 -29.90
CA GLY A 145 4.10 10.23 -30.40
C GLY A 145 4.12 10.70 -31.86
N GLN A 146 3.48 9.95 -32.77
CA GLN A 146 3.45 10.29 -34.19
C GLN A 146 2.46 11.42 -34.54
N ARG A 147 1.46 11.67 -33.69
CA ARG A 147 0.40 12.67 -33.93
C ARG A 147 0.55 13.92 -33.06
N LEU A 148 1.53 13.98 -32.16
CA LEU A 148 1.72 15.09 -31.21
C LEU A 148 1.86 16.43 -31.93
N HIS A 149 2.54 16.46 -33.08
CA HIS A 149 2.66 17.65 -33.93
C HIS A 149 1.40 18.01 -34.73
N GLN A 150 0.46 17.07 -34.88
CA GLN A 150 -0.79 17.23 -35.63
C GLN A 150 -2.02 17.42 -34.73
N MET A 151 -1.85 17.27 -33.41
CA MET A 151 -2.94 17.42 -32.44
C MET A 151 -3.24 18.89 -32.20
N SER A 152 -4.53 19.22 -32.19
CA SER A 152 -4.99 20.53 -31.70
C SER A 152 -4.63 20.69 -30.22
N VAL A 153 -4.47 21.95 -29.77
CA VAL A 153 -4.18 22.28 -28.37
C VAL A 153 -5.19 21.64 -27.40
N TYR A 154 -6.48 21.61 -27.77
CA TYR A 154 -7.53 20.99 -26.98
C TYR A 154 -7.36 19.48 -26.82
N GLN A 155 -6.94 18.78 -27.89
CA GLN A 155 -6.68 17.34 -27.84
C GLN A 155 -5.46 17.04 -26.96
N LEU A 156 -4.40 17.86 -27.06
CA LEU A 156 -3.21 17.70 -26.22
C LEU A 156 -3.55 17.89 -24.73
N ILE A 157 -4.32 18.93 -24.39
CA ILE A 157 -4.78 19.18 -23.01
C ILE A 157 -5.61 18.00 -22.51
N ALA A 158 -6.50 17.45 -23.33
CA ALA A 158 -7.33 16.30 -22.95
C ALA A 158 -6.46 15.04 -22.68
N VAL A 159 -5.49 14.75 -23.54
CA VAL A 159 -4.57 13.61 -23.37
C VAL A 159 -3.76 13.76 -22.08
N ILE A 160 -3.17 14.93 -21.85
CA ILE A 160 -2.42 15.21 -20.60
C ILE A 160 -3.35 15.04 -19.40
N SER A 161 -4.55 15.60 -19.44
CA SER A 161 -5.51 15.54 -18.34
C SER A 161 -5.90 14.09 -18.00
N ILE A 162 -6.17 13.25 -19.00
CA ILE A 162 -6.50 11.83 -18.80
C ILE A 162 -5.28 11.07 -18.25
N SER A 163 -4.09 11.30 -18.84
CA SER A 163 -2.85 10.65 -18.43
C SER A 163 -2.42 11.00 -17.00
N PHE A 164 -2.79 12.17 -16.48
CA PHE A 164 -2.58 12.56 -15.08
C PHE A 164 -3.69 12.08 -14.14
N SER A 165 -4.94 12.09 -14.61
CA SER A 165 -6.10 11.68 -13.80
C SER A 165 -6.00 10.22 -13.38
N TYR A 166 -5.59 9.35 -14.30
CA TYR A 166 -5.44 7.91 -14.05
C TYR A 166 -4.48 7.59 -12.87
N PRO A 167 -3.18 7.94 -12.93
CA PRO A 167 -2.23 7.60 -11.88
C PRO A 167 -2.50 8.36 -10.58
N ALA A 168 -3.06 9.57 -10.64
CA ALA A 168 -3.46 10.33 -9.46
C ALA A 168 -4.57 9.61 -8.67
N LEU A 169 -5.60 9.11 -9.35
CA LEU A 169 -6.66 8.37 -8.68
C LEU A 169 -6.16 7.03 -8.11
N PHE A 170 -5.32 6.34 -8.86
CA PHE A 170 -4.66 5.13 -8.38
C PHE A 170 -3.83 5.39 -7.11
N SER A 171 -3.11 6.52 -7.06
CA SER A 171 -2.33 6.95 -5.90
C SER A 171 -3.19 7.14 -4.64
N LEU A 172 -4.41 7.67 -4.78
CA LEU A 172 -5.33 7.88 -3.67
C LEU A 172 -5.78 6.55 -3.06
N VAL A 173 -5.99 5.56 -3.93
CA VAL A 173 -6.32 4.19 -3.54
C VAL A 173 -5.13 3.52 -2.84
N PHE A 174 -3.88 3.83 -3.21
CA PHE A 174 -2.70 3.31 -2.51
C PHE A 174 -2.33 4.06 -1.23
N ASP A 175 -2.84 5.27 -1.03
CA ASP A 175 -2.55 6.09 0.16
C ASP A 175 -3.17 5.50 1.43
N PHE A 176 -4.39 4.94 1.36
CA PHE A 176 -5.09 4.48 2.56
C PHE A 176 -4.41 3.28 3.27
N PRO A 177 -3.99 2.19 2.59
CA PRO A 177 -3.32 1.06 3.25
C PRO A 177 -2.00 1.47 3.89
N LEU A 178 -1.26 2.36 3.22
CA LEU A 178 -0.01 2.91 3.74
C LEU A 178 -0.23 3.70 5.04
N GLN A 179 -1.36 4.40 5.18
CA GLN A 179 -1.69 5.07 6.44
C GLN A 179 -1.96 4.10 7.59
N PHE A 180 -2.71 3.02 7.36
CA PHE A 180 -2.91 1.98 8.38
C PHE A 180 -1.56 1.40 8.80
N SER A 181 -0.72 1.04 7.83
CA SER A 181 0.59 0.48 8.09
C SER A 181 1.50 1.43 8.87
N LEU A 182 1.50 2.72 8.54
CA LEU A 182 2.29 3.72 9.23
C LEU A 182 1.83 3.88 10.69
N ILE A 183 0.51 3.94 10.95
CA ILE A 183 -0.04 4.03 12.30
C ILE A 183 0.39 2.81 13.12
N ILE A 184 0.26 1.60 12.58
CA ILE A 184 0.70 0.37 13.23
C ILE A 184 2.20 0.41 13.53
N CYS A 185 3.03 0.84 12.57
CA CYS A 185 4.47 0.99 12.78
C CYS A 185 4.77 1.91 13.98
N THR A 186 4.03 3.00 14.17
CA THR A 186 4.29 3.92 15.30
C THR A 186 4.05 3.28 16.66
N VAL A 187 3.03 2.40 16.77
CA VAL A 187 2.77 1.64 18.00
C VAL A 187 3.98 0.77 18.33
N PHE A 188 4.44 -0.04 17.37
CA PHE A 188 5.58 -0.92 17.61
C PHE A 188 6.90 -0.17 17.78
N ILE A 189 7.12 0.97 17.12
CA ILE A 189 8.27 1.85 17.40
C ILE A 189 8.24 2.26 18.88
N ARG A 190 7.08 2.69 19.39
CA ARG A 190 6.96 3.10 20.78
C ARG A 190 7.16 1.95 21.76
N VAL A 191 6.71 0.73 21.43
CA VAL A 191 6.98 -0.48 22.23
C VAL A 191 8.49 -0.70 22.33
N ASN A 192 9.19 -0.69 21.19
CA ASN A 192 10.63 -0.93 21.15
C ASN A 192 11.43 0.15 21.90
N GLN A 193 11.07 1.42 21.76
CA GLN A 193 11.71 2.52 22.50
C GLN A 193 11.55 2.38 24.01
N ARG A 194 10.34 2.03 24.48
CA ARG A 194 10.10 1.82 25.92
C ARG A 194 10.88 0.64 26.47
N LEU A 195 11.01 -0.41 25.66
CA LEU A 195 11.75 -1.62 26.05
C LEU A 195 13.26 -1.35 26.12
N GLU A 196 13.81 -0.61 25.17
CA GLU A 196 15.20 -0.14 25.16
C GLU A 196 15.49 0.75 26.39
N HIS A 197 14.62 1.72 26.67
CA HIS A 197 14.73 2.56 27.87
C HIS A 197 14.70 1.73 29.18
N LEU A 198 13.90 0.66 29.23
CA LEU A 198 13.78 -0.17 30.43
C LEU A 198 15.05 -0.98 30.72
N ILE A 199 15.79 -1.36 29.67
CA ILE A 199 17.10 -2.02 29.81
C ILE A 199 18.12 -1.04 30.40
N GLU A 200 18.12 0.21 29.95
CA GLU A 200 19.03 1.23 30.44
C GLU A 200 18.69 1.67 31.89
N HIS A 201 17.42 1.58 32.30
CA HIS A 201 16.92 2.07 33.59
C HIS A 201 16.12 0.98 34.36
N SER A 202 16.83 -0.04 34.82
CA SER A 202 16.27 -1.25 35.47
C SER A 202 15.55 -1.01 36.80
N GLU A 203 15.73 0.15 37.44
CA GLU A 203 15.06 0.50 38.71
C GLU A 203 13.53 0.65 38.56
N SER A 204 13.03 0.74 37.31
CA SER A 204 11.61 1.00 36.99
C SER A 204 10.90 -0.19 36.32
N ILE A 205 11.43 -1.41 36.41
CA ILE A 205 10.92 -2.59 35.68
C ILE A 205 9.46 -2.91 36.02
N ASP A 206 9.11 -2.90 37.32
CA ASP A 206 7.80 -3.34 37.79
C ASP A 206 6.71 -2.31 37.43
N GLY A 207 5.61 -2.76 36.82
CA GLY A 207 4.56 -1.92 36.23
C GLY A 207 4.82 -1.42 34.80
N ASN A 208 6.07 -1.10 34.43
CA ASN A 208 6.40 -0.65 33.08
C ASN A 208 6.32 -1.79 32.05
N ILE A 209 6.78 -2.99 32.40
CA ILE A 209 6.70 -4.16 31.51
C ILE A 209 5.25 -4.51 31.15
N LYS A 210 4.34 -4.44 32.12
CA LYS A 210 2.91 -4.69 31.91
C LYS A 210 2.31 -3.66 30.93
N SER A 211 2.70 -2.40 31.03
CA SER A 211 2.31 -1.35 30.08
C SER A 211 2.86 -1.61 28.67
N ILE A 212 4.12 -2.04 28.56
CA ILE A 212 4.75 -2.38 27.28
C ILE A 212 4.02 -3.56 26.63
N ARG A 213 3.76 -4.63 27.39
CA ARG A 213 3.01 -5.81 26.91
C ARG A 213 1.60 -5.45 26.47
N PHE A 214 0.90 -4.63 27.26
CA PHE A 214 -0.42 -4.13 26.89
C PHE A 214 -0.35 -3.39 25.54
N MET A 215 0.61 -2.49 25.36
CA MET A 215 0.72 -1.72 24.11
C MET A 215 1.12 -2.59 22.91
N HIS A 216 1.96 -3.62 23.11
CA HIS A 216 2.25 -4.63 22.08
C HIS A 216 1.00 -5.42 21.69
N SER A 217 0.19 -5.84 22.66
CA SER A 217 -1.10 -6.51 22.42
C SER A 217 -2.07 -5.61 21.64
N VAL A 218 -2.17 -4.33 22.01
CA VAL A 218 -2.96 -3.35 21.28
C VAL A 218 -2.45 -3.17 19.84
N GLY A 219 -1.13 -3.12 19.63
CA GLY A 219 -0.53 -3.12 18.30
C GLY A 219 -0.86 -4.37 17.47
N SER A 220 -0.87 -5.55 18.11
CA SER A 220 -1.29 -6.80 17.48
C SER A 220 -2.76 -6.77 17.07
N GLN A 221 -3.64 -6.26 17.93
CA GLN A 221 -5.07 -6.12 17.61
C GLN A 221 -5.31 -5.09 16.49
N LEU A 222 -4.62 -3.94 16.51
CA LEU A 222 -4.65 -2.96 15.42
C LEU A 222 -4.25 -3.58 14.10
N THR A 223 -3.15 -4.34 14.09
CA THR A 223 -2.67 -5.04 12.90
C THR A 223 -3.72 -6.02 12.38
N LEU A 224 -4.34 -6.80 13.26
CA LEU A 224 -5.39 -7.74 12.89
C LEU A 224 -6.61 -7.03 12.28
N LYS A 225 -7.07 -5.91 12.85
CA LYS A 225 -8.22 -5.17 12.32
C LYS A 225 -7.91 -4.50 10.99
N ALA A 226 -6.72 -3.94 10.84
CA ALA A 226 -6.27 -3.40 9.57
C ALA A 226 -6.18 -4.49 8.50
N ASP A 227 -5.55 -5.64 8.83
CA ASP A 227 -5.48 -6.79 7.93
C ASP A 227 -6.88 -7.26 7.51
N GLN A 228 -7.79 -7.52 8.45
CA GLN A 228 -9.16 -7.93 8.14
C GLN A 228 -9.89 -6.93 7.22
N PHE A 229 -9.59 -5.63 7.34
CA PHE A 229 -10.16 -4.59 6.48
C PHE A 229 -9.56 -4.62 5.06
N ILE A 230 -8.24 -4.75 4.91
CA ILE A 230 -7.53 -4.57 3.62
C ILE A 230 -7.05 -5.87 2.97
N ARG A 231 -7.23 -7.04 3.60
CA ARG A 231 -6.63 -8.32 3.20
C ARG A 231 -6.89 -8.70 1.74
N TYR A 232 -8.15 -8.68 1.31
CA TYR A 232 -8.50 -9.02 -0.07
C TYR A 232 -8.03 -7.96 -1.06
N PHE A 233 -8.13 -6.69 -0.67
CA PHE A 233 -7.58 -5.58 -1.44
C PHE A 233 -6.07 -5.77 -1.66
N THR A 234 -5.31 -6.10 -0.62
CA THR A 234 -3.87 -6.36 -0.69
C THR A 234 -3.57 -7.52 -1.64
N ALA A 235 -4.29 -8.64 -1.52
CA ALA A 235 -4.07 -9.81 -2.37
C ALA A 235 -4.33 -9.52 -3.86
N VAL A 236 -5.46 -8.87 -4.16
CA VAL A 236 -5.83 -8.48 -5.52
C VAL A 236 -4.80 -7.51 -6.11
N ASN A 237 -4.36 -6.51 -5.35
CA ASN A 237 -3.35 -5.56 -5.80
C ASN A 237 -2.00 -6.24 -6.09
N TYR A 238 -1.53 -7.13 -5.22
CA TYR A 238 -0.31 -7.89 -5.49
C TYR A 238 -0.44 -8.69 -6.78
N PHE A 239 -1.53 -9.44 -6.95
CA PHE A 239 -1.76 -10.24 -8.15
C PHE A 239 -1.68 -9.40 -9.43
N ILE A 240 -2.41 -8.29 -9.47
CA ILE A 240 -2.40 -7.35 -10.59
C ILE A 240 -1.00 -6.79 -10.85
N MET A 241 -0.31 -6.34 -9.80
CA MET A 241 1.02 -5.73 -9.94
C MET A 241 2.04 -6.73 -10.47
N ILE A 242 2.00 -7.97 -9.99
CA ILE A 242 2.86 -9.05 -10.48
C ILE A 242 2.54 -9.36 -11.94
N SER A 243 1.26 -9.52 -12.30
CA SER A 243 0.86 -9.75 -13.70
C SER A 243 1.33 -8.62 -14.61
N PHE A 244 1.15 -7.36 -14.20
CA PHE A 244 1.62 -6.19 -14.94
C PHE A 244 3.15 -6.22 -15.10
N MET A 245 3.89 -6.47 -14.02
CA MET A 245 5.35 -6.55 -14.06
C MET A 245 5.84 -7.63 -15.01
N LEU A 246 5.23 -8.82 -15.02
CA LEU A 246 5.62 -9.92 -15.89
C LEU A 246 5.32 -9.62 -17.37
N ILE A 247 4.13 -9.11 -17.68
CA ILE A 247 3.72 -8.80 -19.05
C ILE A 247 4.52 -7.63 -19.62
N ASN A 248 4.76 -6.60 -18.82
CA ASN A 248 5.57 -5.46 -19.24
C ASN A 248 7.04 -5.88 -19.44
N LEU A 249 7.60 -6.71 -18.57
CA LEU A 249 8.96 -7.22 -18.76
C LEU A 249 9.09 -8.11 -19.99
N TYR A 250 8.09 -8.97 -20.27
CA TYR A 250 8.02 -9.71 -21.53
C TYR A 250 8.05 -8.75 -22.73
N SER A 251 7.30 -7.65 -22.65
CA SER A 251 7.32 -6.61 -23.68
C SER A 251 8.70 -6.00 -23.87
N ILE A 252 9.38 -5.67 -22.77
CA ILE A 252 10.71 -5.05 -22.79
C ILE A 252 11.71 -5.98 -23.47
N ILE A 253 11.75 -7.25 -23.08
CA ILE A 253 12.77 -8.20 -23.52
C ILE A 253 12.51 -8.70 -24.95
N PHE A 254 11.27 -9.00 -25.31
CA PHE A 254 10.95 -9.73 -26.54
C PHE A 254 10.22 -8.92 -27.62
N LEU A 255 9.57 -7.81 -27.26
CA LEU A 255 8.72 -7.04 -28.18
C LEU A 255 9.19 -5.60 -28.41
N SER A 256 10.30 -5.17 -27.79
CA SER A 256 10.85 -3.83 -28.00
C SER A 256 11.54 -3.76 -29.37
N GLU A 257 10.98 -2.95 -30.28
CA GLU A 257 11.51 -2.77 -31.63
C GLU A 257 12.39 -1.50 -31.75
N SER A 258 12.22 -0.53 -30.85
CA SER A 258 13.02 0.69 -30.82
C SER A 258 13.52 1.03 -29.41
N LEU A 259 14.56 1.86 -29.33
CA LEU A 259 15.09 2.38 -28.05
C LEU A 259 14.01 3.14 -27.27
N SER A 260 13.17 3.91 -27.97
CA SER A 260 12.03 4.62 -27.39
C SER A 260 11.11 3.66 -26.62
N ASP A 261 10.81 2.51 -27.20
CA ASP A 261 9.90 1.51 -26.61
C ASP A 261 10.52 0.82 -25.40
N TYR A 262 11.82 0.54 -25.49
CA TYR A 262 12.59 -0.01 -24.39
C TYR A 262 12.60 0.93 -23.18
N PHE A 263 12.90 2.22 -23.39
CA PHE A 263 12.88 3.22 -22.32
C PHE A 263 11.47 3.44 -21.74
N ALA A 264 10.44 3.39 -22.59
CA ALA A 264 9.05 3.47 -22.15
C ALA A 264 8.68 2.29 -21.22
N GLY A 265 9.00 1.07 -21.66
CA GLY A 265 8.76 -0.13 -20.88
C GLY A 265 9.50 -0.10 -19.54
N ILE A 266 10.77 0.31 -19.54
CA ILE A 266 11.56 0.47 -18.31
C ILE A 266 10.96 1.53 -17.38
N GLY A 267 10.54 2.68 -17.91
CA GLY A 267 9.90 3.73 -17.11
C GLY A 267 8.64 3.23 -16.41
N LEU A 268 7.77 2.54 -17.15
CA LEU A 268 6.57 1.90 -16.59
C LEU A 268 6.92 0.83 -15.55
N GLN A 269 7.93 -0.01 -15.84
CA GLN A 269 8.37 -1.06 -14.94
C GLN A 269 8.91 -0.48 -13.63
N PHE A 270 9.72 0.57 -13.71
CA PHE A 270 10.27 1.27 -12.56
C PHE A 270 9.17 1.83 -11.67
N VAL A 271 8.13 2.45 -12.25
CA VAL A 271 7.00 2.97 -11.48
C VAL A 271 6.28 1.86 -10.73
N VAL A 272 5.94 0.76 -11.41
CA VAL A 272 5.16 -0.33 -10.82
C VAL A 272 5.95 -1.06 -9.74
N ILE A 273 7.24 -1.35 -9.98
CA ILE A 273 8.13 -1.92 -8.98
C ILE A 273 8.23 -0.99 -7.76
N SER A 274 8.44 0.32 -7.98
CA SER A 274 8.60 1.28 -6.89
C SER A 274 7.34 1.40 -6.04
N MET A 275 6.16 1.50 -6.65
CA MET A 275 4.88 1.52 -5.92
C MET A 275 4.67 0.26 -5.09
N THR A 276 4.92 -0.91 -5.71
CA THR A 276 4.79 -2.21 -5.02
C THR A 276 5.81 -2.32 -3.88
N ALA A 277 7.04 -1.86 -4.09
CA ALA A 277 8.11 -1.89 -3.10
C ALA A 277 7.80 -0.99 -1.88
N ILE A 278 7.24 0.20 -2.08
CA ILE A 278 6.85 1.10 -0.97
C ILE A 278 5.80 0.43 -0.08
N PHE A 279 4.74 -0.13 -0.68
CA PHE A 279 3.72 -0.83 0.08
C PHE A 279 4.28 -2.05 0.82
N THR A 280 5.07 -2.85 0.11
CA THR A 280 5.73 -4.05 0.65
C THR A 280 6.69 -3.71 1.80
N TYR A 281 7.44 -2.61 1.69
CA TYR A 281 8.35 -2.12 2.72
C TYR A 281 7.59 -1.86 4.02
N TYR A 282 6.45 -1.15 3.97
CA TYR A 282 5.66 -0.88 5.17
C TYR A 282 5.01 -2.16 5.74
N ALA A 283 4.56 -3.09 4.90
CA ALA A 283 4.04 -4.37 5.34
C ALA A 283 5.10 -5.19 6.10
N ILE A 284 6.32 -5.29 5.55
CA ILE A 284 7.47 -5.94 6.21
C ILE A 284 7.86 -5.20 7.48
N LYS A 285 7.89 -3.86 7.43
CA LYS A 285 8.27 -3.03 8.57
C LYS A 285 7.39 -3.27 9.79
N ILE A 286 6.08 -3.50 9.61
CA ILE A 286 5.19 -3.90 10.71
C ILE A 286 5.68 -5.18 11.37
N ASN A 287 5.89 -6.23 10.58
CA ASN A 287 6.31 -7.53 11.07
C ASN A 287 7.68 -7.45 11.77
N HIS A 288 8.63 -6.77 11.14
CA HIS A 288 9.95 -6.54 11.71
C HIS A 288 9.88 -5.77 13.04
N LEU A 289 9.13 -4.67 13.10
CA LEU A 289 9.01 -3.87 14.33
C LEU A 289 8.27 -4.60 15.45
N ALA A 290 7.28 -5.45 15.12
CA ALA A 290 6.55 -6.23 16.10
C ALA A 290 7.44 -7.25 16.82
N SER A 291 8.53 -7.69 16.18
CA SER A 291 9.48 -8.68 16.71
C SER A 291 10.83 -8.10 17.10
N LYS A 292 11.19 -6.87 16.67
CA LYS A 292 12.51 -6.24 16.91
C LYS A 292 12.90 -6.24 18.39
N GLY A 293 11.94 -5.99 19.27
CA GLY A 293 12.14 -5.95 20.72
C GLY A 293 12.39 -7.31 21.38
N PHE A 294 12.34 -8.41 20.64
CA PHE A 294 12.48 -9.76 21.21
C PHE A 294 13.74 -9.92 22.06
N HIS A 295 14.90 -9.52 21.54
CA HIS A 295 16.16 -9.64 22.28
C HIS A 295 16.22 -8.73 23.50
N HIS A 296 15.64 -7.53 23.41
CA HIS A 296 15.53 -6.62 24.53
C HIS A 296 14.63 -7.20 25.64
N ALA A 297 13.47 -7.77 25.28
CA ALA A 297 12.59 -8.44 26.23
C ALA A 297 13.28 -9.66 26.85
N TYR A 298 14.03 -10.43 26.06
CA TYR A 298 14.82 -11.56 26.55
C TYR A 298 15.88 -11.13 27.57
N GLN A 299 16.58 -10.01 27.35
CA GLN A 299 17.55 -9.49 28.32
C GLN A 299 16.93 -9.15 29.67
N LEU A 300 15.69 -8.63 29.69
CA LEU A 300 14.99 -8.32 30.94
C LEU A 300 14.75 -9.54 31.82
N THR A 301 14.65 -10.75 31.25
CA THR A 301 14.48 -11.98 32.04
C THR A 301 15.66 -12.28 32.98
N PHE A 302 16.86 -11.76 32.65
CA PHE A 302 18.04 -11.90 33.50
C PHE A 302 18.14 -10.82 34.59
N ALA A 303 17.41 -9.71 34.43
CA ALA A 303 17.42 -8.58 35.36
C ALA A 303 16.24 -8.61 36.36
N GLU A 304 15.23 -9.44 36.10
CA GLU A 304 14.00 -9.48 36.88
C GLU A 304 14.10 -10.36 38.13
N ASN A 305 14.10 -9.72 39.29
CA ASN A 305 14.03 -10.41 40.60
C ASN A 305 12.59 -10.69 41.07
N CYS A 306 11.58 -10.13 40.38
CA CYS A 306 10.17 -10.25 40.75
C CYS A 306 9.44 -11.29 39.88
N PRO A 307 8.78 -12.30 40.47
CA PRO A 307 8.04 -13.34 39.73
C PRO A 307 6.95 -12.79 38.80
N SER A 308 6.33 -11.66 39.17
CA SER A 308 5.24 -11.06 38.37
C SER A 308 5.76 -10.40 37.09
N SER A 309 6.86 -9.62 37.16
CA SER A 309 7.56 -9.06 36.00
C SER A 309 8.08 -10.17 35.10
N PHE A 310 8.65 -11.23 35.68
CA PHE A 310 9.12 -12.40 34.93
C PHE A 310 8.02 -13.06 34.10
N ALA A 311 6.83 -13.24 34.66
CA ALA A 311 5.69 -13.79 33.93
C ALA A 311 5.25 -12.87 32.78
N GLU A 312 5.21 -11.56 33.01
CA GLU A 312 4.84 -10.57 31.99
C GLU A 312 5.87 -10.51 30.85
N THR A 313 7.16 -10.51 31.18
CA THR A 313 8.26 -10.55 30.21
C THR A 313 8.27 -11.84 29.41
N SER A 314 8.07 -12.99 30.06
CA SER A 314 7.97 -14.29 29.39
C SER A 314 6.82 -14.32 28.37
N LEU A 315 5.65 -13.78 28.74
CA LEU A 315 4.51 -13.67 27.83
C LEU A 315 4.78 -12.71 26.67
N LEU A 316 5.48 -11.60 26.91
CA LEU A 316 5.88 -10.66 25.86
C LEU A 316 6.86 -11.30 24.87
N ILE A 317 7.88 -11.99 25.37
CA ILE A 317 8.85 -12.75 24.55
C ILE A 317 8.12 -13.79 23.71
N TYR A 318 7.25 -14.59 24.33
CA TYR A 318 6.45 -15.58 23.61
C TYR A 318 5.65 -14.93 22.48
N ARG A 319 5.00 -13.79 22.74
CA ARG A 319 4.19 -13.10 21.72
C ARG A 319 5.05 -12.51 20.60
N MET A 320 6.18 -11.88 20.92
CA MET A 320 7.12 -11.32 19.94
C MET A 320 7.76 -12.43 19.09
N GLY A 321 8.09 -13.57 19.71
CA GLY A 321 8.76 -14.70 19.04
C GLY A 321 7.89 -15.45 18.03
N ARG A 322 6.55 -15.30 18.10
CA ARG A 322 5.65 -15.96 17.13
C ARG A 322 5.76 -15.42 15.71
N ASN A 323 6.28 -14.21 15.50
CA ASN A 323 6.45 -13.57 14.19
C ASN A 323 5.17 -13.56 13.31
N ASP A 324 3.99 -13.69 13.91
CA ASP A 324 2.69 -13.83 13.24
C ASP A 324 1.91 -12.51 13.15
N ILE A 325 2.54 -11.40 13.55
CA ILE A 325 1.95 -10.06 13.49
C ILE A 325 2.40 -9.40 12.18
N GLY A 326 1.44 -9.10 11.30
CA GLY A 326 1.68 -8.39 10.05
C GLY A 326 0.45 -8.37 9.16
N LEU A 327 0.58 -7.71 8.01
CA LEU A 327 -0.43 -7.81 6.95
C LEU A 327 -0.29 -9.15 6.24
N THR A 328 -1.40 -9.72 5.80
CA THR A 328 -1.45 -11.03 5.16
C THR A 328 -1.87 -10.93 3.70
N PHE A 329 -1.40 -11.87 2.90
CA PHE A 329 -1.93 -12.10 1.57
C PHE A 329 -3.12 -13.06 1.68
N ALA A 330 -4.33 -12.52 1.59
CA ALA A 330 -5.58 -13.31 1.65
C ALA A 330 -5.70 -14.27 2.86
N ASN A 331 -5.09 -13.95 4.01
CA ASN A 331 -4.98 -14.83 5.19
C ASN A 331 -4.15 -16.11 5.00
N LEU A 332 -3.44 -16.26 3.88
CA LEU A 332 -2.64 -17.46 3.60
C LEU A 332 -1.28 -17.39 4.30
N PHE A 333 -0.61 -16.24 4.19
CA PHE A 333 0.70 -16.00 4.78
C PHE A 333 0.89 -14.52 5.09
N THR A 334 1.68 -14.24 6.12
CA THR A 334 2.10 -12.88 6.48
C THR A 334 3.12 -12.37 5.46
N ILE A 335 3.00 -11.11 5.07
CA ILE A 335 3.92 -10.44 4.16
C ILE A 335 5.21 -10.14 4.92
N THR A 336 6.17 -11.05 4.82
CA THR A 336 7.51 -10.96 5.41
C THR A 336 8.57 -10.75 4.33
N ALA A 337 9.82 -10.49 4.73
CA ALA A 337 10.93 -10.44 3.78
C ALA A 337 11.07 -11.76 3.00
N SER A 338 10.88 -12.91 3.66
CA SER A 338 10.92 -14.23 3.02
C SER A 338 9.86 -14.38 1.93
N PHE A 339 8.64 -13.90 2.18
CA PHE A 339 7.58 -13.90 1.16
C PHE A 339 8.00 -13.12 -0.09
N VAL A 340 8.61 -11.94 0.09
CA VAL A 340 9.07 -11.12 -1.05
C VAL A 340 10.18 -11.81 -1.82
N THR A 341 11.15 -12.42 -1.12
CA THR A 341 12.20 -13.19 -1.79
C THR A 341 11.61 -14.33 -2.62
N SER A 342 10.68 -15.11 -2.05
CA SER A 342 9.99 -16.18 -2.78
C SER A 342 9.22 -15.66 -3.99
N LEU A 343 8.57 -14.49 -3.86
CA LEU A 343 7.85 -13.87 -4.96
C LEU A 343 8.80 -13.40 -6.08
N VAL A 344 9.92 -12.77 -5.71
CA VAL A 344 10.94 -12.36 -6.67
C VAL A 344 11.53 -13.57 -7.40
N THR A 345 11.85 -14.65 -6.67
CA THR A 345 12.31 -15.90 -7.27
C THR A 345 11.28 -16.46 -8.24
N LEU A 346 10.00 -16.52 -7.86
CA LEU A 346 8.93 -16.99 -8.73
C LEU A 346 8.82 -16.13 -10.01
N CYS A 347 8.89 -14.81 -9.88
CA CYS A 347 8.90 -13.91 -11.03
C CYS A 347 10.08 -14.21 -11.96
N ILE A 348 11.31 -14.33 -11.42
CA ILE A 348 12.52 -14.64 -12.20
C ILE A 348 12.35 -15.99 -12.92
N THR A 349 11.84 -17.02 -12.24
CA THR A 349 11.60 -18.33 -12.85
C THR A 349 10.62 -18.24 -14.02
N ILE A 350 9.51 -17.49 -13.88
CA ILE A 350 8.55 -17.29 -14.97
C ILE A 350 9.22 -16.58 -16.15
N ILE A 351 10.02 -15.55 -15.88
CA ILE A 351 10.71 -14.77 -16.92
C ILE A 351 11.71 -15.66 -17.68
N LEU A 352 12.48 -16.48 -16.97
CA LEU A 352 13.42 -17.41 -17.57
C LEU A 352 12.74 -18.52 -18.39
N ALA A 353 11.47 -18.83 -18.12
CA ALA A 353 10.69 -19.79 -18.88
C ALA A 353 10.09 -19.22 -20.18
N PHE A 354 10.07 -17.90 -20.37
CA PHE A 354 9.50 -17.26 -21.57
C PHE A 354 10.10 -17.72 -22.91
N PRO A 355 11.44 -17.88 -23.06
CA PRO A 355 12.03 -18.40 -24.30
C PRO A 355 11.52 -19.78 -24.68
N THR A 356 11.36 -20.68 -23.70
CA THR A 356 10.86 -22.05 -23.92
C THR A 356 9.42 -22.03 -24.41
N ILE A 357 8.58 -21.17 -23.84
CA ILE A 357 7.19 -20.98 -24.29
C ILE A 357 7.16 -20.44 -25.72
N LYS A 358 8.02 -19.47 -26.05
CA LYS A 358 8.11 -18.92 -27.41
C LYS A 358 8.51 -19.97 -28.45
N SER A 359 9.37 -20.93 -28.09
CA SER A 359 9.81 -21.96 -29.04
C SER A 359 8.73 -22.99 -29.42
N GLN A 360 7.58 -22.98 -28.73
CA GLN A 360 6.45 -23.90 -28.95
C GLN A 360 5.31 -23.29 -29.79
N PHE A 361 5.41 -22.02 -30.17
CA PHE A 361 4.46 -21.29 -31.02
C PHE A 361 5.19 -20.62 -32.18
#